data_AF-A0A2N2V3B0-F1
#
_entry.id   AF-A0A2N2V3B0-F1
#
_cell.length_a   1.000
_cell.length_b   1.000
_cell.length_c   1.000
_cell.angle_alpha   90.00
_cell.angle_beta   90.00
_cell.angle_gamma   90.00
#
_symmetry.space_group_name_H-M   'P 1'
#
loop_
_entity.id
_entity.type
_entity.pdbx_description
1 polymer ?
#
loop_
_entity_poly.entity_id
_entity_poly.type
_entity_poly.pdbx_seq_one_letter_code
_entity_poly.pdbx_strand_id
1 'polypeptide(L)'
;MRSLFAVSVAALFLTACASQSTPSAATPAPVAAAAPKAPQCWNGDAGKFEAVGVKTKISGVEVACKPTSDGKNAQWMGAGH
;
A
#
# COMPACT_ATOMS: atom_id res chain seq x y z
N MET A 1 19.76 -13.25 -51.08
CA MET A 1 20.89 -12.55 -50.41
C MET A 1 20.43 -11.15 -50.03
N ARG A 2 20.88 -10.66 -48.86
CA ARG A 2 20.61 -9.33 -48.24
C ARG A 2 19.36 -9.35 -47.33
N SER A 3 19.43 -9.24 -46.01
CA SER A 3 20.56 -8.98 -45.12
C SER A 3 20.19 -9.52 -43.73
N LEU A 4 21.06 -10.36 -43.18
CA LEU A 4 21.26 -10.48 -41.73
C LEU A 4 21.71 -9.11 -41.18
N PHE A 5 21.60 -8.89 -39.87
CA PHE A 5 21.98 -7.69 -39.09
C PHE A 5 20.82 -6.78 -38.67
N ALA A 6 20.21 -7.11 -37.52
CA ALA A 6 19.77 -6.14 -36.50
C ALA A 6 19.43 -6.84 -35.18
N VAL A 7 20.32 -7.74 -34.71
CA VAL A 7 20.33 -8.20 -33.31
C VAL A 7 21.48 -7.46 -32.66
N SER A 8 21.19 -6.39 -31.92
CA SER A 8 22.02 -5.77 -30.87
C SER A 8 21.35 -4.46 -30.45
N VAL A 9 21.56 -4.04 -29.20
CA VAL A 9 21.08 -2.80 -28.57
C VAL A 9 19.74 -2.92 -27.82
N ALA A 10 19.63 -3.90 -26.91
CA ALA A 10 18.71 -3.80 -25.76
C ALA A 10 19.30 -4.35 -24.45
N ALA A 11 20.64 -4.54 -24.38
CA ALA A 11 21.30 -5.18 -23.24
C ALA A 11 22.25 -4.24 -22.47
N LEU A 12 22.12 -2.92 -22.59
CA LEU A 12 23.05 -1.96 -21.95
C LEU A 12 22.46 -1.15 -20.78
N PHE A 13 21.21 -1.41 -20.36
CA PHE A 13 20.58 -0.65 -19.28
C PHE A 13 20.38 -1.43 -17.96
N LEU A 14 20.91 -2.65 -17.84
CA LEU A 14 20.71 -3.48 -16.63
C LEU A 14 21.87 -3.54 -15.63
N THR A 15 22.97 -2.81 -15.86
CA THR A 15 24.20 -2.94 -15.04
C THR A 15 24.60 -1.70 -14.22
N ALA A 16 23.79 -0.64 -14.20
CA ALA A 16 24.16 0.63 -13.57
C ALA A 16 23.73 0.82 -12.10
N CYS A 17 23.20 -0.19 -11.41
CA CYS A 17 22.82 -0.07 -9.99
C CYS A 17 23.47 -1.12 -9.07
N ALA A 18 24.62 -1.68 -9.46
CA ALA A 18 25.33 -2.69 -8.66
C ALA A 18 26.52 -2.13 -7.85
N SER A 19 26.83 -0.84 -7.97
CA SER A 19 28.00 -0.24 -7.29
C SER A 19 27.65 1.04 -6.56
N GLN A 20 26.84 0.94 -5.51
CA GLN A 20 26.85 1.94 -4.44
C GLN A 20 27.35 1.26 -3.17
N SER A 21 28.67 1.28 -2.99
CA SER A 21 29.31 0.93 -1.72
C SER A 21 28.81 1.90 -0.66
N THR A 22 27.93 1.43 0.21
CA THR A 22 27.46 2.18 1.37
C THR A 22 28.56 2.25 2.43
N PRO A 23 28.88 3.44 2.98
CA PRO A 23 29.65 3.53 4.21
C PRO A 23 28.92 2.77 5.33
N SER A 24 29.68 2.07 6.19
CA SER A 24 29.12 1.37 7.35
C SER A 24 28.45 2.39 8.27
N ALA A 25 27.12 2.35 8.35
CA ALA A 25 26.33 3.21 9.20
C ALA A 25 26.40 2.72 10.65
N ALA A 26 26.62 3.65 11.58
CA ALA A 26 26.51 3.38 13.01
C ALA A 26 25.13 2.80 13.34
N THR A 27 25.09 1.78 14.19
CA THR A 27 23.87 1.10 14.64
C THR A 27 22.85 2.11 15.15
N PRO A 28 21.68 2.25 14.49
CA PRO A 28 20.61 3.13 14.98
C PRO A 28 20.15 2.67 16.36
N ALA A 29 19.99 3.60 17.29
CA ALA A 29 19.33 3.33 18.57
C ALA A 29 17.91 2.77 18.31
N PRO A 30 17.42 1.84 19.14
CA PRO A 30 16.11 1.23 18.92
C PRO A 30 15.04 2.31 19.03
N VAL A 31 14.42 2.65 17.91
CA VAL A 31 13.22 3.49 17.87
C VAL A 31 12.09 2.67 18.49
N ALA A 32 11.51 3.19 19.58
CA ALA A 32 10.34 2.58 20.20
C ALA A 32 9.24 2.41 19.14
N ALA A 33 8.77 1.17 18.97
CA ALA A 33 7.73 0.85 18.00
C ALA A 33 6.46 1.64 18.35
N ALA A 34 5.97 2.43 17.40
CA ALA A 34 4.70 3.14 17.55
C ALA A 34 3.58 2.13 17.79
N ALA A 35 2.70 2.44 18.75
CA ALA A 35 1.55 1.60 19.04
C ALA A 35 0.72 1.38 17.76
N PRO A 36 0.25 0.14 17.50
CA PRO A 36 -0.51 -0.17 16.30
C PRO A 36 -1.78 0.68 16.27
N LYS A 37 -1.98 1.41 15.17
CA LYS A 37 -3.20 2.18 14.92
C LYS A 37 -4.36 1.20 14.73
N ALA A 38 -5.48 1.47 15.36
CA ALA A 38 -6.70 0.71 15.13
C ALA A 38 -7.12 0.82 13.65
N PRO A 39 -7.64 -0.26 13.05
CA PRO A 39 -8.11 -0.22 11.67
C PRO A 39 -9.31 0.72 11.52
N GLN A 40 -9.38 1.42 10.40
CA GLN A 40 -10.38 2.44 10.11
C GLN A 40 -10.76 2.40 8.62
N CYS A 41 -11.94 2.90 8.28
CA CYS A 41 -12.40 3.04 6.91
C CYS A 41 -12.46 4.51 6.49
N TRP A 42 -11.97 4.84 5.29
CA TRP A 42 -12.06 6.21 4.77
C TRP A 42 -13.45 6.49 4.20
N ASN A 43 -14.15 7.49 4.73
CA ASN A 43 -15.41 7.98 4.18
C ASN A 43 -15.14 9.14 3.21
N GLY A 44 -15.38 8.91 1.92
CA GLY A 44 -15.18 9.91 0.86
C GLY A 44 -16.13 11.09 0.93
N ASP A 45 -17.37 10.88 1.39
CA ASP A 45 -18.37 11.95 1.49
C ASP A 45 -18.06 12.89 2.66
N ALA A 46 -17.56 12.34 3.77
CA ALA A 46 -17.22 13.08 4.97
C ALA A 46 -15.76 13.54 5.02
N GLY A 47 -14.91 13.08 4.10
CA GLY A 47 -13.48 13.40 4.06
C GLY A 47 -12.71 12.99 5.33
N LYS A 48 -13.10 11.89 5.98
CA LYS A 48 -12.51 11.46 7.25
C LYS A 48 -12.42 9.94 7.39
N PHE A 49 -11.51 9.48 8.26
CA PHE A 49 -11.47 8.09 8.71
C PHE A 49 -12.55 7.83 9.78
N GLU A 50 -13.29 6.75 9.61
CA GLU A 50 -14.33 6.29 10.52
C GLU A 50 -13.92 4.96 11.16
N ALA A 51 -14.31 4.76 12.41
CA ALA A 51 -13.96 3.57 13.17
C ALA A 51 -14.66 2.32 12.65
N VAL A 52 -14.05 1.16 12.87
CA VAL A 52 -14.72 -0.13 12.69
C VAL A 52 -16.00 -0.19 13.52
N GLY A 53 -17.07 -0.72 12.92
CA GLY A 53 -18.41 -0.82 13.51
C GLY A 53 -19.35 0.31 13.10
N VAL A 54 -18.84 1.40 12.54
CA VAL A 54 -19.68 2.49 12.01
C VAL A 54 -20.50 1.98 10.82
N LYS A 55 -21.81 2.27 10.83
CA LYS A 55 -22.71 2.11 9.69
C LYS A 55 -23.07 3.50 9.17
N THR A 56 -22.99 3.70 7.87
CA THR A 56 -23.27 4.99 7.24
C THR A 56 -23.72 4.80 5.80
N LYS A 57 -24.12 5.89 5.16
CA LYS A 57 -24.50 5.94 3.75
C LYS A 57 -23.42 6.71 2.99
N ILE A 58 -22.67 6.03 2.14
CA ILE A 58 -21.63 6.64 1.30
C ILE A 58 -22.13 6.64 -0.14
N SER A 59 -22.21 7.81 -0.76
CA SER A 59 -22.71 8.01 -2.13
C SER A 59 -24.07 7.34 -2.37
N GLY A 60 -24.91 7.27 -1.32
CA GLY A 60 -26.22 6.67 -1.39
C GLY A 60 -26.30 5.16 -1.11
N VAL A 61 -25.17 4.49 -0.84
CA VAL A 61 -25.12 3.05 -0.50
C VAL A 61 -24.93 2.87 1.00
N GLU A 62 -25.76 2.05 1.63
CA GLU A 62 -25.61 1.69 3.04
C GLU A 62 -24.47 0.70 3.24
N VAL A 63 -23.46 1.12 3.99
CA VAL A 63 -22.24 0.35 4.25
C VAL A 63 -21.91 0.31 5.73
N ALA A 64 -21.21 -0.73 6.14
CA ALA A 64 -20.66 -0.90 7.47
C ALA A 64 -19.13 -1.04 7.37
N CYS A 65 -18.40 -0.29 8.18
CA CYS A 65 -16.95 -0.46 8.31
C CYS A 65 -16.69 -1.72 9.12
N LYS A 66 -16.13 -2.75 8.50
CA LYS A 66 -15.83 -4.03 9.16
C LYS A 66 -14.33 -4.30 9.16
N PRO A 67 -13.79 -4.99 10.18
CA PRO A 67 -12.40 -5.44 10.14
C PRO A 67 -12.26 -6.53 9.07
N THR A 68 -11.10 -6.58 8.41
CA THR A 68 -10.75 -7.70 7.55
C THR A 68 -10.48 -8.96 8.38
N SER A 69 -10.52 -10.14 7.77
CA SER A 69 -10.31 -11.41 8.49
C SER A 69 -8.94 -11.52 9.16
N ASP A 70 -7.93 -10.84 8.61
CA ASP A 70 -6.59 -10.73 9.19
C ASP A 70 -6.49 -9.71 10.36
N GLY A 71 -7.54 -8.91 10.58
CA GLY A 71 -7.64 -7.94 11.66
C GLY A 71 -6.71 -6.73 11.55
N LYS A 72 -5.92 -6.61 10.48
CA LYS A 72 -4.95 -5.51 10.30
C LYS A 72 -5.57 -4.28 9.63
N ASN A 73 -6.64 -4.49 8.88
CA ASN A 73 -7.30 -3.44 8.10
C ASN A 73 -8.81 -3.42 8.35
N ALA A 74 -9.47 -2.39 7.84
CA ALA A 74 -10.91 -2.34 7.76
C ALA A 74 -11.37 -1.96 6.35
N GLN A 75 -12.54 -2.42 5.97
CA GLN A 75 -13.13 -2.16 4.66
C GLN A 75 -14.63 -1.90 4.78
N TRP A 76 -15.14 -1.04 3.90
CA TRP A 76 -16.58 -0.86 3.73
C TRP A 76 -17.19 -2.10 3.11
N MET A 77 -18.15 -2.68 3.81
CA MET A 77 -18.94 -3.83 3.36
C MET A 77 -20.41 -3.38 3.28
N GLY A 78 -21.22 -4.02 2.42
CA GLY A 78 -22.66 -3.77 2.41
C GLY A 78 -23.25 -3.97 3.82
N ALA A 79 -24.13 -3.06 4.25
CA ALA A 79 -24.65 -3.07 5.63
C ALA A 79 -25.52 -4.31 5.97
N GLY A 80 -25.91 -5.10 4.96
CA GLY A 80 -26.94 -6.13 5.09
C GLY A 80 -28.33 -5.51 5.16
N HIS A 81 -29.37 -6.29 4.86
CA HIS A 81 -30.77 -5.87 5.03
C HIS A 81 -31.17 -5.89 6.51
#